data_AF-A0A9W8NGG4-F1
#
_entry.id   AF-A0A9W8NGG4-F1
#
_cell.length_a   1.000
_cell.length_b   1.000
_cell.length_c   1.000
_cell.angle_alpha   90.00
_cell.angle_beta   90.00
_cell.angle_gamma   90.00
#
_symmetry.space_group_name_H-M   'P 1'
#
loop_
_entity.id
_entity.type
_entity.pdbx_description
1 polymer ?
#
loop_
_entity_poly.entity_id
_entity_poly.type
_entity_poly.pdbx_seq_one_letter_code
_entity_poly.pdbx_strand_id
1 'polypeptide(L)'
;MHVSNSTRYGSTRVLYTPLMHGIACGDAVLYTPCGPSTQRDRRDDSLSWSWLASRVLQSDNLICFEPTTDAPVRDGHAEFAQKFVDKVVSGMHKLQRWTAETQKKYPAPANLGTSLVEHQKDAKIHGSSKLERFLDGIARQTNDLAWLASVYARYLSYQRRRNSPLYSETGDLEEEHNLMKKEFLCILTNRIMNELQPQWGVYSILVFSALRETKFKGSYLYKGVGKQKLTEVADLIVQLLLRTEITLNISRETPITNPVFFLGVFLDRSYSDICNDIGLERFSGLDLQEEIDTCAGRLSQLGVECGQIPLSTLLTKANLLVDSNTEILSIHLGPLQRQDPASQGSSHQGGPRDSPDPRTDWMQFVNFSNANVD
;
A
#
# COMPACT_ATOMS: atom_id res chain seq x y z
N MET A 1 37.21 -44.22 31.44
CA MET A 1 36.73 -45.59 31.68
C MET A 1 35.24 -45.62 31.43
N HIS A 2 34.82 -46.47 30.49
CA HIS A 2 33.44 -46.82 30.17
C HIS A 2 32.64 -47.23 31.41
N VAL A 3 31.34 -46.91 31.46
CA VAL A 3 30.26 -47.92 31.32
C VAL A 3 29.02 -47.25 30.73
N SER A 4 28.55 -47.84 29.65
CA SER A 4 27.32 -47.57 28.92
C SER A 4 26.11 -48.13 29.67
N ASN A 5 24.91 -47.55 29.51
CA ASN A 5 23.71 -48.36 29.51
C ASN A 5 22.65 -47.83 28.53
N SER A 6 22.19 -48.76 27.71
CA SER A 6 21.21 -48.63 26.63
C SER A 6 20.03 -49.52 26.97
N THR A 7 18.80 -49.02 26.85
CA THR A 7 17.56 -49.78 26.58
C THR A 7 16.49 -48.73 26.25
N ARG A 8 16.07 -48.50 24.99
CA ARG A 8 15.19 -49.23 24.06
C ARG A 8 13.71 -49.40 24.48
N TYR A 9 12.86 -48.93 23.55
CA TYR A 9 11.46 -49.23 23.23
C TYR A 9 10.29 -48.53 23.96
N GLY A 10 9.45 -47.88 23.15
CA GLY A 10 8.17 -47.27 23.53
C GLY A 10 7.50 -46.52 22.37
N SER A 11 7.24 -47.23 21.27
CA SER A 11 6.50 -46.72 20.09
C SER A 11 5.03 -46.48 20.46
N THR A 12 4.53 -45.24 20.32
CA THR A 12 3.09 -44.97 20.27
C THR A 12 2.78 -44.11 19.05
N ARG A 13 2.29 -44.77 17.99
CA ARG A 13 1.66 -44.12 16.83
C ARG A 13 0.25 -43.71 17.25
N VAL A 14 -0.05 -42.41 17.17
CA VAL A 14 -1.43 -41.93 17.20
C VAL A 14 -1.90 -41.80 15.76
N LEU A 15 -2.76 -42.73 15.35
CA LEU A 15 -3.52 -42.68 14.10
C LEU A 15 -4.71 -41.74 14.32
N TYR A 16 -4.75 -40.62 13.58
CA TYR A 16 -5.98 -39.83 13.45
C TYR A 16 -6.81 -40.38 12.29
N THR A 17 -7.97 -40.92 12.64
CA THR A 17 -9.08 -41.22 11.73
C THR A 17 -9.89 -39.94 11.47
N PRO A 18 -10.18 -39.57 10.21
CA PRO A 18 -11.23 -38.61 9.92
C PRO A 18 -12.58 -39.31 9.79
N LEU A 19 -13.54 -38.85 10.61
CA LEU A 19 -14.97 -39.17 10.52
C LEU A 19 -15.54 -38.63 9.20
N MET A 20 -15.90 -39.54 8.30
CA MET A 20 -16.78 -39.28 7.16
C MET A 20 -18.21 -39.09 7.67
N HIS A 21 -18.80 -37.92 7.43
CA HIS A 21 -20.27 -37.77 7.37
C HIS A 21 -20.66 -37.66 5.90
N GLY A 22 -21.41 -38.67 5.45
CA GLY A 22 -22.03 -38.67 4.13
C GLY A 22 -23.27 -37.78 4.11
N ILE A 23 -23.42 -37.02 3.03
CA ILE A 23 -24.70 -36.56 2.51
C ILE A 23 -24.70 -36.98 1.04
N ALA A 24 -25.66 -37.84 0.69
CA ALA A 24 -25.95 -38.26 -0.67
C ALA A 24 -27.17 -37.51 -1.19
N CYS A 25 -27.10 -37.09 -2.46
CA CYS A 25 -28.15 -36.75 -3.44
C CYS A 25 -27.47 -35.81 -4.47
N GLY A 26 -27.37 -36.04 -5.78
CA GLY A 26 -27.82 -37.09 -6.67
C GLY A 26 -27.24 -36.79 -8.07
N ASP A 27 -27.10 -37.84 -8.88
CA ASP A 27 -27.10 -37.92 -10.34
C ASP A 27 -26.21 -36.97 -11.17
N ALA A 28 -24.99 -37.46 -11.47
CA ALA A 28 -24.44 -37.43 -12.83
C ALA A 28 -23.33 -38.48 -12.96
N VAL A 29 -23.66 -39.60 -13.61
CA VAL A 29 -22.73 -40.66 -14.02
C VAL A 29 -22.01 -40.21 -15.29
N LEU A 30 -20.69 -40.09 -15.25
CA LEU A 30 -19.86 -40.11 -16.46
C LEU A 30 -18.67 -41.04 -16.25
N TYR A 31 -18.66 -42.11 -17.06
CA TYR A 31 -17.66 -43.17 -17.10
C TYR A 31 -16.29 -42.63 -17.52
N THR A 32 -15.25 -42.96 -16.76
CA THR A 32 -13.87 -43.07 -17.24
C THR A 32 -13.61 -44.49 -17.74
N PRO A 33 -12.87 -44.67 -18.84
CA PRO A 33 -12.08 -45.86 -19.04
C PRO A 33 -10.60 -45.57 -18.72
N CYS A 34 -10.05 -46.38 -17.80
CA CYS A 34 -8.62 -46.52 -17.60
C CYS A 34 -8.01 -47.45 -18.65
N GLY A 35 -6.87 -47.04 -19.20
CA GLY A 35 -5.77 -47.92 -19.63
C GLY A 35 -5.29 -47.71 -21.06
N PRO A 36 -4.05 -48.14 -21.41
CA PRO A 36 -2.82 -48.23 -20.64
C PRO A 36 -1.69 -47.35 -21.23
N SER A 37 -0.57 -47.28 -20.51
CA SER A 37 0.67 -46.61 -20.88
C SER A 37 1.34 -47.16 -22.15
N THR A 38 1.75 -46.28 -23.07
CA THR A 38 2.90 -46.51 -23.98
C THR A 38 3.61 -45.21 -24.34
N GLN A 39 4.93 -45.34 -24.50
CA GLN A 39 5.97 -44.35 -24.79
C GLN A 39 5.76 -43.48 -26.03
N ARG A 40 6.34 -42.27 -25.93
CA ARG A 40 6.96 -41.42 -26.98
C ARG A 40 6.20 -41.23 -28.29
N ASP A 41 5.77 -39.99 -28.53
CA ASP A 41 6.27 -39.31 -29.71
C ASP A 41 6.35 -37.78 -29.49
N ARG A 42 7.52 -37.22 -29.84
CA ARG A 42 7.76 -35.78 -29.92
C ARG A 42 7.03 -35.28 -31.17
N ARG A 43 6.00 -34.45 -31.00
CA ARG A 43 5.58 -33.50 -32.04
C ARG A 43 5.24 -32.16 -31.41
N ASP A 44 5.66 -31.13 -32.12
CA ASP A 44 5.45 -29.73 -31.87
C ASP A 44 3.97 -29.40 -31.63
N ASP A 45 3.62 -29.15 -30.38
CA ASP A 45 2.47 -28.32 -30.02
C ASP A 45 3.01 -27.00 -29.51
N SER A 46 3.48 -26.17 -30.44
CA SER A 46 3.44 -24.72 -30.29
C SER A 46 1.97 -24.28 -30.30
N LEU A 47 1.22 -24.65 -29.26
CA LEU A 47 0.01 -23.95 -28.87
C LEU A 47 0.45 -22.54 -28.51
N SER A 48 0.42 -21.69 -29.53
CA SER A 48 0.88 -20.33 -29.48
C SER A 48 0.24 -19.62 -28.30
N TRP A 49 1.07 -19.15 -27.36
CA TRP A 49 0.68 -18.24 -26.29
C TRP A 49 -0.03 -16.97 -26.81
N SER A 50 0.07 -16.66 -28.11
CA SER A 50 -0.72 -15.62 -28.77
C SER A 50 -2.23 -15.92 -28.76
N TRP A 51 -2.65 -17.18 -28.70
CA TRP A 51 -4.06 -17.59 -28.68
C TRP A 51 -4.70 -17.34 -27.30
N LEU A 52 -3.99 -17.68 -26.22
CA LEU A 52 -4.41 -17.36 -24.84
C LEU A 52 -4.36 -15.84 -24.57
N ALA A 53 -3.31 -15.15 -25.03
CA ALA A 53 -3.20 -13.70 -24.92
C ALA A 53 -4.30 -12.96 -25.73
N SER A 54 -4.68 -13.48 -26.91
CA SER A 54 -5.80 -12.92 -27.68
C SER A 54 -7.14 -13.09 -26.99
N ARG A 55 -7.37 -14.18 -26.24
CA ARG A 55 -8.62 -14.34 -25.47
C ARG A 55 -8.69 -13.48 -24.22
N VAL A 56 -7.56 -13.23 -23.55
CA VAL A 56 -7.49 -12.29 -22.42
C VAL A 56 -7.67 -10.84 -22.89
N LEU A 57 -7.28 -10.51 -24.12
CA LEU A 57 -7.46 -9.19 -24.73
C LEU A 57 -8.78 -9.03 -25.53
N GLN A 58 -9.45 -10.11 -25.94
CA GLN A 58 -10.72 -10.09 -26.69
C GLN A 58 -11.95 -10.43 -25.84
N SER A 59 -11.80 -10.64 -24.53
CA SER A 59 -12.94 -10.81 -23.62
C SER A 59 -13.59 -9.46 -23.26
N ASP A 60 -14.00 -8.69 -24.27
CA ASP A 60 -15.02 -7.65 -24.14
C ASP A 60 -16.45 -8.25 -24.14
N ASN A 61 -16.56 -9.58 -24.29
CA ASN A 61 -17.78 -10.36 -24.13
C ASN A 61 -17.59 -11.44 -23.05
N LEU A 62 -17.42 -11.01 -21.80
CA LEU A 62 -17.86 -11.84 -20.69
C LEU A 62 -19.38 -11.89 -20.76
N ILE A 63 -19.94 -13.10 -20.81
CA ILE A 63 -21.37 -13.34 -20.64
C ILE A 63 -21.77 -12.66 -19.32
N CYS A 64 -22.43 -11.51 -19.44
CA CYS A 64 -23.08 -10.83 -18.34
C CYS A 64 -24.15 -11.79 -17.83
N PHE A 65 -23.94 -12.34 -16.63
CA PHE A 65 -25.09 -12.70 -15.82
C PHE A 65 -25.82 -11.39 -15.56
N GLU A 66 -26.97 -11.21 -16.21
CA GLU A 66 -27.91 -10.15 -15.83
C GLU A 66 -28.22 -10.34 -14.34
N PRO A 67 -27.93 -9.36 -13.47
CA PRO A 67 -28.40 -9.43 -12.12
C PRO A 67 -29.93 -9.36 -12.16
N THR A 68 -30.57 -10.40 -11.64
CA THR A 68 -32.00 -10.41 -11.37
C THR A 68 -32.39 -9.14 -10.61
N THR A 69 -33.49 -8.56 -11.07
CA THR A 69 -34.04 -7.25 -10.76
C THR A 69 -34.30 -6.95 -9.27
N ASP A 70 -34.15 -5.66 -8.95
CA ASP A 70 -34.85 -4.89 -7.91
C ASP A 70 -34.43 -5.00 -6.44
N ALA A 71 -33.14 -4.78 -6.16
CA ALA A 71 -32.73 -4.12 -4.92
C ALA A 71 -31.90 -2.87 -5.27
N PRO A 72 -32.10 -1.71 -4.62
CA PRO A 72 -31.34 -0.51 -4.95
C PRO A 72 -29.86 -0.74 -4.60
N VAL A 73 -29.01 -0.85 -5.61
CA VAL A 73 -27.53 -0.82 -5.50
C VAL A 73 -27.05 0.63 -5.25
N ARG A 74 -27.72 1.30 -4.30
CA ARG A 74 -27.39 2.64 -3.77
C ARG A 74 -27.26 2.40 -2.27
N ASP A 75 -26.10 2.03 -1.71
CA ASP A 75 -25.16 3.01 -1.16
C ASP A 75 -23.80 2.40 -0.76
N GLY A 76 -23.46 1.18 -1.23
CA GLY A 76 -22.24 0.48 -0.78
C GLY A 76 -20.92 1.22 -1.05
N HIS A 77 -20.88 2.06 -2.09
CA HIS A 77 -19.74 2.92 -2.39
C HIS A 77 -19.59 4.07 -1.39
N ALA A 78 -20.70 4.70 -1.02
CA ALA A 78 -20.71 5.81 -0.07
C ALA A 78 -20.38 5.32 1.34
N GLU A 79 -20.94 4.17 1.75
CA GLU A 79 -20.60 3.53 3.01
C GLU A 79 -19.10 3.19 3.09
N PHE A 80 -18.54 2.61 2.02
CA PHE A 80 -17.12 2.32 1.96
C PHE A 80 -16.28 3.61 2.04
N ALA A 81 -16.64 4.65 1.28
CA ALA A 81 -15.92 5.91 1.28
C ALA A 81 -15.91 6.55 2.67
N GLN A 82 -17.06 6.61 3.34
CA GLN A 82 -17.16 7.12 4.71
C GLN A 82 -16.29 6.30 5.67
N LYS A 83 -16.34 4.97 5.59
CA LYS A 83 -15.52 4.09 6.43
C LYS A 83 -14.02 4.30 6.20
N PHE A 84 -13.61 4.56 4.96
CA PHE A 84 -12.22 4.91 4.66
C PHE A 84 -11.84 6.24 5.32
N VAL A 85 -12.68 7.27 5.17
CA VAL A 85 -12.48 8.59 5.79
C VAL A 85 -12.37 8.47 7.31
N ASP A 86 -13.29 7.76 7.97
CA ASP A 86 -13.27 7.53 9.42
C ASP A 86 -11.97 6.87 9.87
N LYS A 87 -11.42 5.95 9.06
CA LYS A 87 -10.15 5.27 9.33
C LYS A 87 -8.96 6.20 9.15
N VAL A 88 -8.99 7.08 8.15
CA VAL A 88 -7.96 8.12 7.99
C VAL A 88 -8.00 9.07 9.20
N VAL A 89 -9.15 9.65 9.53
CA VAL A 89 -9.29 10.58 10.66
C VAL A 89 -8.85 9.95 11.98
N SER A 90 -9.35 8.74 12.27
CA SER A 90 -8.94 7.99 13.47
C SER A 90 -7.45 7.68 13.49
N GLY A 91 -6.86 7.36 12.33
CA GLY A 91 -5.43 7.13 12.17
C GLY A 91 -4.60 8.38 12.41
N MET A 92 -5.01 9.52 11.87
CA MET A 92 -4.33 10.81 12.11
C MET A 92 -4.29 11.17 13.60
N HIS A 93 -5.40 11.00 14.32
CA HIS A 93 -5.44 11.22 15.78
C HIS A 93 -4.66 10.17 16.59
N LYS A 94 -4.38 8.99 16.02
CA LYS A 94 -3.46 8.03 16.64
C LYS A 94 -2.01 8.44 16.43
N LEU A 95 -1.66 8.91 15.24
CA LEU A 95 -0.33 9.45 14.93
C LEU A 95 0.02 10.62 15.85
N GLN A 96 -0.92 11.51 16.14
CA GLN A 96 -0.73 12.59 17.11
C GLN A 96 -0.32 12.10 18.52
N ARG A 97 -0.73 10.90 18.91
CA ARG A 97 -0.41 10.30 20.21
C ARG A 97 0.90 9.51 20.19
N TRP A 98 1.61 9.48 19.07
CA TRP A 98 2.91 8.83 19.02
C TRP A 98 3.94 9.60 19.82
N THR A 99 4.49 8.91 20.80
CA THR A 99 5.62 9.34 21.60
C THR A 99 6.82 8.45 21.30
N ALA A 100 8.03 8.91 21.66
CA ALA A 100 9.25 8.10 21.59
C ALA A 100 9.13 6.74 22.33
N GLU A 101 8.24 6.65 23.32
CA GLU A 101 7.94 5.41 24.04
C GLU A 101 7.08 4.43 23.23
N THR A 102 6.23 4.94 22.34
CA THR A 102 5.37 4.13 21.46
C THR A 102 6.22 3.36 20.44
N GLN A 103 7.36 3.94 20.04
CA GLN A 103 8.33 3.35 19.12
C GLN A 103 9.09 2.13 19.72
N LYS A 104 9.23 2.08 21.05
CA LYS A 104 9.90 0.97 21.76
C LYS A 104 9.02 -0.27 21.93
N LYS A 105 7.73 -0.19 21.59
CA LYS A 105 6.74 -1.18 22.01
C LYS A 105 6.71 -2.46 21.15
N TYR A 106 7.38 -2.46 20.00
CA TYR A 106 7.32 -3.57 19.03
C TYR A 106 8.68 -3.84 18.38
N PRO A 107 9.65 -4.46 19.08
CA PRO A 107 10.93 -4.81 18.48
C PRO A 107 10.72 -5.81 17.33
N ALA A 108 11.31 -5.52 16.18
CA ALA A 108 11.36 -6.48 15.08
C ALA A 108 12.08 -7.77 15.52
N PRO A 109 11.71 -8.95 14.97
CA PRO A 109 12.46 -10.18 15.21
C PRO A 109 13.94 -9.99 14.90
N ALA A 110 14.82 -10.53 15.74
CA ALA A 110 16.27 -10.28 15.71
C ALA A 110 16.94 -10.54 14.34
N ASN A 111 16.39 -11.46 13.53
CA ASN A 111 16.97 -11.84 12.24
C ASN A 111 16.22 -11.26 11.02
N LEU A 112 15.14 -10.48 11.24
CA LEU A 112 14.29 -10.00 10.15
C LEU A 112 15.06 -9.07 9.20
N GLY A 113 15.88 -8.16 9.73
CA GLY A 113 16.70 -7.27 8.92
C GLY A 113 17.72 -8.02 8.07
N THR A 114 18.36 -9.06 8.62
CA THR A 114 19.33 -9.88 7.88
C THR A 114 18.68 -10.61 6.70
N SER A 115 17.52 -11.24 6.92
CA SER A 115 16.79 -11.90 5.83
C SER A 115 16.33 -10.93 4.74
N LEU A 116 15.95 -9.70 5.12
CA LEU A 116 15.64 -8.65 4.14
C LEU A 116 16.86 -8.25 3.30
N VAL A 117 18.05 -8.15 3.90
CA VAL A 117 19.29 -7.86 3.15
C VAL A 117 19.61 -8.96 2.14
N GLU A 118 19.38 -10.22 2.50
CA GLU A 118 19.53 -11.35 1.57
C GLU A 118 18.55 -11.23 0.41
N HIS A 119 17.28 -10.96 0.70
CA HIS A 119 16.26 -10.77 -0.33
C HIS A 119 16.46 -9.51 -1.17
N GLN A 120 17.07 -8.44 -0.63
CA GLN A 120 17.45 -7.25 -1.37
C GLN A 120 18.49 -7.60 -2.44
N LYS A 121 19.55 -8.32 -2.07
CA LYS A 121 20.59 -8.77 -3.01
C LYS A 121 19.99 -9.66 -4.10
N ASP A 122 19.10 -10.59 -3.71
CA ASP A 122 18.40 -11.47 -4.64
C ASP A 122 17.49 -10.68 -5.60
N ALA A 123 16.77 -9.67 -5.09
CA ALA A 123 15.87 -8.86 -5.90
C ALA A 123 16.59 -8.05 -6.98
N LYS A 124 17.80 -7.56 -6.69
CA LYS A 124 18.65 -6.88 -7.68
C LYS A 124 19.07 -7.78 -8.84
N ILE A 125 19.19 -9.08 -8.61
CA ILE A 125 19.68 -10.04 -9.62
C ILE A 125 18.52 -10.76 -10.33
N HIS A 126 17.47 -11.10 -9.59
CA HIS A 126 16.43 -12.05 -10.00
C HIS A 126 14.99 -11.50 -9.92
N GLY A 127 14.82 -10.23 -9.54
CA GLY A 127 13.52 -9.57 -9.41
C GLY A 127 12.82 -9.79 -8.06
N SER A 128 11.69 -9.11 -7.86
CA SER A 128 11.03 -8.93 -6.55
C SER A 128 10.21 -10.11 -6.02
N SER A 129 9.95 -11.15 -6.81
CA SER A 129 8.98 -12.21 -6.48
C SER A 129 9.34 -13.04 -5.24
N LYS A 130 10.62 -13.16 -4.89
CA LYS A 130 11.05 -13.84 -3.65
C LYS A 130 10.80 -12.98 -2.42
N LEU A 131 11.11 -11.68 -2.51
CA LEU A 131 10.88 -10.71 -1.44
C LEU A 131 9.37 -10.57 -1.15
N GLU A 132 8.53 -10.54 -2.18
CA GLU A 132 7.08 -10.52 -2.03
C GLU A 132 6.56 -11.72 -1.22
N ARG A 133 6.94 -12.95 -1.61
CA ARG A 133 6.55 -14.18 -0.88
C ARG A 133 7.05 -14.20 0.56
N PHE A 134 8.25 -13.67 0.79
CA PHE A 134 8.81 -13.54 2.13
C PHE A 134 7.99 -12.59 3.02
N LEU A 135 7.64 -11.41 2.50
CA LEU A 135 6.79 -10.44 3.20
C LEU A 135 5.38 -10.98 3.46
N ASP A 136 4.80 -11.72 2.51
CA ASP A 136 3.52 -12.40 2.70
C ASP A 136 3.59 -13.46 3.80
N GLY A 137 4.72 -14.16 3.93
CA GLY A 137 5.00 -15.07 5.04
C GLY A 137 5.03 -14.34 6.39
N ILE A 138 5.75 -13.22 6.47
CA ILE A 138 5.81 -12.37 7.68
C ILE A 138 4.42 -11.86 8.05
N ALA A 139 3.63 -11.45 7.06
CA ALA A 139 2.29 -10.92 7.27
C ALA A 139 1.34 -11.93 7.93
N ARG A 140 1.57 -13.22 7.73
CA ARG A 140 0.80 -14.31 8.35
C ARG A 140 1.29 -14.67 9.75
N GLN A 141 2.56 -14.39 10.06
CA GLN A 141 3.24 -14.86 11.26
C GLN A 141 3.34 -13.79 12.36
N THR A 142 3.30 -12.50 12.02
CA THR A 142 3.60 -11.40 12.96
C THR A 142 2.39 -10.48 13.15
N ASN A 143 1.92 -10.27 14.38
CA ASN A 143 0.69 -9.48 14.61
C ASN A 143 0.87 -7.96 14.41
N ASP A 144 2.05 -7.43 14.70
CA ASP A 144 2.29 -5.98 14.69
C ASP A 144 2.88 -5.50 13.37
N LEU A 145 3.78 -6.29 12.77
CA LEU A 145 4.37 -6.01 11.47
C LEU A 145 3.50 -6.47 10.29
N ALA A 146 2.42 -7.23 10.57
CA ALA A 146 1.58 -7.83 9.52
C ALA A 146 1.08 -6.84 8.49
N TRP A 147 0.68 -5.65 8.94
CA TRP A 147 0.11 -4.66 8.05
C TRP A 147 1.15 -4.10 7.09
N LEU A 148 2.31 -3.66 7.60
CA LEU A 148 3.40 -3.14 6.77
C LEU A 148 3.89 -4.18 5.77
N ALA A 149 4.17 -5.40 6.25
CA ALA A 149 4.61 -6.48 5.38
C ALA A 149 3.57 -6.80 4.29
N SER A 150 2.28 -6.86 4.64
CA SER A 150 1.21 -7.09 3.67
C SER A 150 1.09 -5.95 2.64
N VAL A 151 1.27 -4.71 3.07
CA VAL A 151 1.20 -3.55 2.17
C VAL A 151 2.37 -3.53 1.21
N TYR A 152 3.59 -3.74 1.69
CA TYR A 152 4.77 -3.80 0.83
C TYR A 152 4.73 -4.97 -0.15
N ALA A 153 4.25 -6.15 0.27
CA ALA A 153 4.03 -7.28 -0.64
C ALA A 153 3.08 -6.89 -1.78
N ARG A 154 1.96 -6.21 -1.49
CA ARG A 154 1.03 -5.74 -2.53
C ARG A 154 1.65 -4.71 -3.47
N TYR A 155 2.47 -3.80 -2.96
CA TYR A 155 3.16 -2.82 -3.77
C TYR A 155 4.21 -3.45 -4.71
N LEU A 156 4.95 -4.46 -4.24
CA LEU A 156 5.86 -5.24 -5.08
C LEU A 156 5.11 -6.00 -6.18
N SER A 157 3.98 -6.62 -5.83
CA SER A 157 3.09 -7.31 -6.78
C SER A 157 2.59 -6.36 -7.86
N TYR A 158 2.03 -5.21 -7.44
CA TYR A 158 1.49 -4.19 -8.33
C TYR A 158 2.56 -3.62 -9.28
N GLN A 159 3.74 -3.27 -8.75
CA GLN A 159 4.86 -2.76 -9.56
C GLN A 159 5.32 -3.76 -10.61
N ARG A 160 5.47 -5.04 -10.23
CA ARG A 160 5.90 -6.10 -11.15
C ARG A 160 4.89 -6.29 -12.29
N ARG A 161 3.59 -6.31 -12.00
CA ARG A 161 2.54 -6.46 -13.02
C ARG A 161 2.45 -5.29 -13.98
N ARG A 162 2.74 -4.06 -13.54
CA ARG A 162 2.85 -2.93 -14.46
C ARG A 162 4.02 -3.06 -15.42
N ASN A 163 5.15 -3.61 -14.95
CA ASN A 163 6.33 -3.84 -15.79
C ASN A 163 6.21 -5.07 -16.69
N SER A 164 5.37 -6.05 -16.32
CA SER A 164 5.10 -7.23 -17.13
C SER A 164 3.60 -7.55 -17.14
N PRO A 165 2.82 -6.90 -18.03
CA PRO A 165 1.35 -7.04 -18.06
C PRO A 165 0.84 -8.44 -18.43
N LEU A 166 1.69 -9.27 -19.06
CA LEU A 166 1.37 -10.64 -19.47
C LEU A 166 1.66 -11.69 -18.37
N TYR A 167 2.04 -11.24 -17.19
CA TYR A 167 2.54 -12.11 -16.14
C TYR A 167 1.40 -12.71 -15.30
N SER A 168 1.35 -14.05 -15.28
CA SER A 168 0.57 -14.88 -14.34
C SER A 168 1.55 -15.58 -13.40
N GLU A 169 1.32 -15.49 -12.10
CA GLU A 169 2.14 -16.05 -11.04
C GLU A 169 1.82 -17.49 -10.71
N THR A 170 0.53 -17.81 -10.77
CA THR A 170 -0.05 -19.03 -10.20
C THR A 170 -0.43 -20.02 -11.30
N GLY A 171 -0.60 -19.54 -12.54
CA GLY A 171 -1.22 -20.32 -13.61
C GLY A 171 -2.71 -20.60 -13.38
N ASP A 172 -3.28 -20.05 -12.29
CA ASP A 172 -4.67 -20.21 -11.89
C ASP A 172 -5.40 -18.86 -11.97
N LEU A 173 -6.48 -18.82 -12.77
CA LEU A 173 -7.21 -17.59 -13.02
C LEU A 173 -7.87 -17.00 -11.77
N GLU A 174 -8.30 -17.84 -10.83
CA GLU A 174 -8.96 -17.40 -9.60
C GLU A 174 -7.95 -16.83 -8.61
N GLU A 175 -6.80 -17.48 -8.44
CA GLU A 175 -5.71 -16.95 -7.61
C GLU A 175 -5.16 -15.63 -8.17
N GLU A 176 -4.97 -15.53 -9.50
CA GLU A 176 -4.60 -14.27 -10.15
C GLU A 176 -5.64 -13.17 -9.91
N HIS A 177 -6.93 -13.50 -10.06
CA HIS A 177 -8.01 -12.55 -9.82
C HIS A 177 -8.02 -12.06 -8.36
N ASN A 178 -7.74 -12.94 -7.41
CA ASN A 178 -7.63 -12.60 -6.00
C ASN A 178 -6.39 -11.75 -5.69
N LEU A 179 -5.27 -11.96 -6.37
CA LEU A 179 -4.08 -11.11 -6.28
C LEU A 179 -4.39 -9.70 -6.81
N MET A 180 -4.94 -9.59 -8.02
CA MET A 180 -5.34 -8.31 -8.61
C MET A 180 -6.33 -7.53 -7.74
N LYS A 181 -7.27 -8.23 -7.09
CA LYS A 181 -8.18 -7.58 -6.13
C LYS A 181 -7.43 -6.90 -5.00
N LYS A 182 -6.41 -7.53 -4.42
CA LYS A 182 -5.62 -6.95 -3.31
C LYS A 182 -4.90 -5.65 -3.71
N GLU A 183 -4.53 -5.51 -4.98
CA GLU A 183 -3.89 -4.31 -5.54
C GLU A 183 -4.85 -3.12 -5.62
N PHE A 184 -6.18 -3.35 -5.66
CA PHE A 184 -7.15 -2.26 -5.75
C PHE A 184 -7.03 -1.27 -4.60
N LEU A 185 -6.63 -1.74 -3.41
CA LEU A 185 -6.39 -0.85 -2.28
C LEU A 185 -5.20 0.10 -2.55
N CYS A 186 -4.10 -0.40 -3.11
CA CYS A 186 -2.94 0.41 -3.46
C CYS A 186 -3.30 1.42 -4.56
N ILE A 187 -3.98 0.97 -5.62
CA ILE A 187 -4.43 1.82 -6.72
C ILE A 187 -5.35 2.93 -6.21
N LEU A 188 -6.36 2.57 -5.41
CA LEU A 188 -7.30 3.51 -4.82
C LEU A 188 -6.59 4.53 -3.93
N THR A 189 -5.73 4.07 -3.03
CA THR A 189 -5.02 4.94 -2.09
C THR A 189 -4.09 5.90 -2.82
N ASN A 190 -3.34 5.42 -3.82
CA ASN A 190 -2.45 6.26 -4.62
C ASN A 190 -3.20 7.33 -5.40
N ARG A 191 -4.39 7.00 -5.93
CA ARG A 191 -5.25 7.99 -6.58
C ARG A 191 -5.73 9.06 -5.60
N ILE A 192 -6.26 8.66 -4.43
CA ILE A 192 -6.70 9.58 -3.37
C ILE A 192 -5.55 10.52 -3.00
N MET A 193 -4.36 9.95 -2.82
CA MET A 193 -3.13 10.65 -2.51
C MET A 193 -2.76 11.72 -3.54
N ASN A 194 -2.70 11.35 -4.81
CA ASN A 194 -2.43 12.30 -5.88
C ASN A 194 -3.48 13.41 -5.91
N GLU A 195 -4.78 13.09 -5.80
CA GLU A 195 -5.85 14.09 -5.85
C GLU A 195 -5.89 15.01 -4.63
N LEU A 196 -5.45 14.56 -3.45
CA LEU A 196 -5.29 15.39 -2.27
C LEU A 196 -4.05 16.30 -2.34
N GLN A 197 -2.99 15.87 -3.03
CA GLN A 197 -1.70 16.57 -3.05
C GLN A 197 -1.78 18.07 -3.42
N PRO A 198 -2.61 18.51 -4.40
CA PRO A 198 -2.76 19.94 -4.70
C PRO A 198 -3.27 20.79 -3.53
N GLN A 199 -4.02 20.19 -2.61
CA GLN A 199 -4.67 20.90 -1.50
C GLN A 199 -3.96 20.67 -0.17
N TRP A 200 -3.47 19.46 0.06
CA TRP A 200 -2.79 19.07 1.29
C TRP A 200 -1.25 19.07 1.16
N GLY A 201 -0.72 19.32 -0.03
CA GLY A 201 0.72 19.26 -0.30
C GLY A 201 1.32 17.90 0.06
N VAL A 202 2.53 17.93 0.63
CA VAL A 202 3.25 16.74 1.10
C VAL A 202 2.52 16.00 2.24
N TYR A 203 1.66 16.69 2.99
CA TYR A 203 0.92 16.09 4.12
C TYR A 203 -0.11 15.06 3.71
N SER A 204 -0.52 15.05 2.44
CA SER A 204 -1.32 13.97 1.91
C SER A 204 -0.69 12.59 2.24
N ILE A 205 0.65 12.46 2.24
CA ILE A 205 1.35 11.17 2.47
C ILE A 205 0.98 10.55 3.82
N LEU A 206 0.56 11.38 4.79
CA LEU A 206 0.09 10.93 6.10
C LEU A 206 -1.08 9.96 6.02
N VAL A 207 -1.84 9.92 4.91
CA VAL A 207 -2.91 8.92 4.70
C VAL A 207 -2.37 7.50 4.80
N PHE A 208 -1.18 7.20 4.27
CA PHE A 208 -0.57 5.87 4.41
C PHE A 208 -0.33 5.51 5.88
N SER A 209 0.27 6.45 6.62
CA SER A 209 0.51 6.29 8.05
C SER A 209 -0.80 6.13 8.85
N ALA A 210 -1.85 6.89 8.51
CA ALA A 210 -3.14 6.79 9.17
C ALA A 210 -3.80 5.42 8.95
N LEU A 211 -3.73 4.89 7.72
CA LEU A 211 -4.23 3.55 7.41
C LEU A 211 -3.43 2.44 8.12
N ARG A 212 -2.11 2.63 8.30
CA ARG A 212 -1.27 1.76 9.12
C ARG A 212 -1.73 1.72 10.58
N GLU A 213 -1.92 2.89 11.20
CA GLU A 213 -2.33 3.00 12.61
C GLU A 213 -3.72 2.40 12.88
N THR A 214 -4.55 2.30 11.85
CA THR A 214 -5.85 1.64 11.93
C THR A 214 -5.86 0.22 11.41
N LYS A 215 -4.70 -0.30 10.96
CA LYS A 215 -4.52 -1.62 10.35
C LYS A 215 -5.59 -1.88 9.26
N PHE A 216 -5.86 -0.89 8.42
CA PHE A 216 -6.96 -0.94 7.45
C PHE A 216 -6.75 -2.03 6.40
N LYS A 217 -7.68 -3.00 6.32
CA LYS A 217 -7.53 -4.19 5.44
C LYS A 217 -8.13 -4.03 4.04
N GLY A 218 -9.04 -3.06 3.85
CA GLY A 218 -9.75 -2.84 2.59
C GLY A 218 -10.68 -4.00 2.17
N SER A 219 -11.00 -4.96 3.04
CA SER A 219 -11.76 -6.18 2.67
C SER A 219 -13.14 -5.91 2.07
N TYR A 220 -13.75 -4.78 2.39
CA TYR A 220 -15.03 -4.32 1.84
C TYR A 220 -14.91 -3.84 0.38
N LEU A 221 -13.74 -3.32 0.00
CA LEU A 221 -13.46 -2.87 -1.37
C LEU A 221 -13.63 -4.02 -2.36
N TYR A 222 -13.07 -5.18 -2.04
CA TYR A 222 -13.03 -6.34 -2.95
C TYR A 222 -14.38 -7.02 -3.18
N LYS A 223 -15.35 -6.77 -2.28
CA LYS A 223 -16.70 -7.37 -2.34
C LYS A 223 -17.72 -6.44 -3.00
N GLY A 224 -17.54 -5.14 -2.85
CA GLY A 224 -18.56 -4.14 -3.22
C GLY A 224 -18.16 -3.15 -4.31
N VAL A 225 -16.87 -3.05 -4.68
CA VAL A 225 -16.40 -2.04 -5.65
C VAL A 225 -15.68 -2.72 -6.81
N GLY A 226 -16.29 -2.64 -8.00
CA GLY A 226 -15.65 -3.10 -9.23
C GLY A 226 -14.50 -2.19 -9.66
N LYS A 227 -13.56 -2.72 -10.46
CA LYS A 227 -12.39 -1.97 -10.98
C LYS A 227 -12.79 -0.64 -11.64
N GLN A 228 -13.86 -0.65 -12.43
CA GLN A 228 -14.37 0.52 -13.14
C GLN A 228 -14.88 1.63 -12.20
N LYS A 229 -15.22 1.27 -10.95
CA LYS A 229 -15.78 2.16 -9.94
C LYS A 229 -14.76 2.71 -8.95
N LEU A 230 -13.49 2.27 -9.03
CA LEU A 230 -12.42 2.78 -8.18
C LEU A 230 -12.23 4.29 -8.30
N THR A 231 -12.37 4.82 -9.52
CA THR A 231 -12.35 6.27 -9.82
C THR A 231 -13.42 7.01 -9.02
N GLU A 232 -14.69 6.61 -9.17
CA GLU A 232 -15.82 7.25 -8.51
C GLU A 232 -15.70 7.20 -6.98
N VAL A 233 -15.24 6.07 -6.44
CA VAL A 233 -15.02 5.90 -5.00
C VAL A 233 -13.86 6.77 -4.51
N ALA A 234 -12.77 6.87 -5.27
CA ALA A 234 -11.66 7.75 -4.93
C ALA A 234 -12.11 9.21 -4.85
N ASP A 235 -12.85 9.67 -5.87
CA ASP A 235 -13.31 11.05 -5.95
C ASP A 235 -14.25 11.37 -4.77
N LEU A 236 -15.13 10.43 -4.38
CA LEU A 236 -15.98 10.57 -3.21
C LEU A 236 -15.19 10.65 -1.91
N ILE A 237 -14.17 9.79 -1.73
CA ILE A 237 -13.29 9.83 -0.55
C ILE A 237 -12.55 11.17 -0.47
N VAL A 238 -12.00 11.65 -1.59
CA VAL A 238 -11.31 12.94 -1.67
C VAL A 238 -12.26 14.07 -1.28
N GLN A 239 -13.47 14.10 -1.83
CA GLN A 239 -14.48 15.12 -1.46
C GLN A 239 -14.81 15.11 0.04
N LEU A 240 -14.97 13.92 0.65
CA LEU A 240 -15.26 13.80 2.08
C LEU A 240 -14.08 14.25 2.94
N LEU A 241 -12.85 13.86 2.59
CA LEU A 241 -11.64 14.26 3.31
C LEU A 241 -11.43 15.78 3.25
N LEU A 242 -11.60 16.41 2.09
CA LEU A 242 -11.46 17.85 1.93
C LEU A 242 -12.54 18.66 2.67
N ARG A 243 -13.70 18.05 2.97
CA ARG A 243 -14.75 18.66 3.79
C ARG A 243 -14.55 18.44 5.28
N THR A 244 -13.69 17.50 5.66
CA THR A 244 -13.43 17.15 7.05
C THR A 244 -12.28 18.00 7.56
N GLU A 245 -12.53 18.76 8.63
CA GLU A 245 -11.49 19.50 9.32
C GLU A 245 -10.70 18.54 10.24
N ILE A 246 -9.38 18.50 10.06
CA ILE A 246 -8.46 17.68 10.82
C ILE A 246 -7.32 18.58 11.28
N THR A 247 -7.16 18.70 12.60
CA THR A 247 -6.02 19.40 13.22
C THR A 247 -5.14 18.40 13.94
N LEU A 248 -3.83 18.44 13.69
CA LEU A 248 -2.84 17.50 14.22
C LEU A 248 -1.69 18.26 14.87
N ASN A 249 -1.37 17.93 16.12
CA ASN A 249 -0.15 18.36 16.79
C ASN A 249 0.81 17.17 16.83
N ILE A 250 1.71 17.06 15.86
CA ILE A 250 2.53 15.86 15.65
C ILE A 250 4.02 16.18 15.74
N SER A 251 4.80 15.28 16.34
CA SER A 251 6.26 15.46 16.38
C SER A 251 6.85 15.42 14.97
N ARG A 252 7.81 16.30 14.69
CA ARG A 252 8.54 16.31 13.41
C ARG A 252 9.32 15.02 13.15
N GLU A 253 9.68 14.28 14.19
CA GLU A 253 10.42 13.02 14.07
C GLU A 253 9.50 11.80 13.92
N THR A 254 8.19 12.01 13.80
CA THR A 254 7.22 10.94 13.58
C THR A 254 7.55 10.18 12.29
N PRO A 255 7.74 8.85 12.34
CA PRO A 255 8.03 8.07 11.14
C PRO A 255 6.79 7.95 10.24
N ILE A 256 6.90 8.43 9.01
CA ILE A 256 5.85 8.44 8.01
C ILE A 256 6.06 7.30 7.02
N THR A 257 5.03 6.49 6.80
CA THR A 257 5.06 5.38 5.83
C THR A 257 5.07 5.93 4.41
N ASN A 258 6.07 5.54 3.61
CA ASN A 258 6.17 5.84 2.20
C ASN A 258 6.51 4.55 1.42
N PRO A 259 5.54 3.95 0.70
CA PRO A 259 5.79 2.71 -0.04
C PRO A 259 6.82 2.88 -1.17
N VAL A 260 6.94 4.07 -1.76
CA VAL A 260 7.96 4.35 -2.79
C VAL A 260 9.36 4.24 -2.19
N PHE A 261 9.54 4.73 -0.96
CA PHE A 261 10.82 4.66 -0.25
C PHE A 261 11.22 3.21 0.03
N PHE A 262 10.28 2.37 0.47
CA PHE A 262 10.53 0.93 0.63
C PHE A 262 10.97 0.32 -0.70
N LEU A 263 10.19 0.51 -1.76
CA LEU A 263 10.49 -0.06 -3.07
C LEU A 263 11.87 0.40 -3.60
N GLY A 264 12.23 1.66 -3.39
CA GLY A 264 13.54 2.20 -3.79
C GLY A 264 14.71 1.44 -3.16
N VAL A 265 14.60 1.13 -1.87
CA VAL A 265 15.63 0.37 -1.14
C VAL A 265 15.82 -1.03 -1.74
N PHE A 266 14.76 -1.69 -2.18
CA PHE A 266 14.83 -3.10 -2.61
C PHE A 266 14.97 -3.33 -4.11
N LEU A 267 14.51 -2.38 -4.93
CA LEU A 267 14.46 -2.56 -6.38
C LEU A 267 15.62 -1.88 -7.12
N ASP A 268 16.48 -1.13 -6.42
CA ASP A 268 17.64 -0.44 -7.02
C ASP A 268 17.23 0.50 -8.16
N ARG A 269 16.11 1.20 -7.97
CA ARG A 269 15.51 2.14 -8.94
C ARG A 269 15.35 3.50 -8.29
N SER A 270 15.34 4.54 -9.13
CA SER A 270 15.18 5.90 -8.64
C SER A 270 13.81 6.10 -7.99
N TYR A 271 13.75 6.95 -6.96
CA TYR A 271 12.49 7.30 -6.30
C TYR A 271 11.42 7.79 -7.29
N SER A 272 11.82 8.66 -8.23
CA SER A 272 10.94 9.23 -9.26
C SER A 272 10.35 8.14 -10.17
N ASP A 273 11.17 7.19 -10.62
CA ASP A 273 10.69 6.10 -11.49
C ASP A 273 9.66 5.23 -10.78
N ILE A 274 9.90 4.93 -9.50
CA ILE A 274 8.97 4.12 -8.71
C ILE A 274 7.67 4.87 -8.49
N CYS A 275 7.73 6.17 -8.18
CA CYS A 275 6.55 7.04 -8.12
C CYS A 275 5.70 6.91 -9.38
N ASN A 276 6.33 6.96 -10.57
CA ASN A 276 5.62 6.83 -11.84
C ASN A 276 5.03 5.42 -12.05
N ASP A 277 5.79 4.38 -11.72
CA ASP A 277 5.30 3.00 -11.83
C ASP A 277 4.05 2.78 -10.97
N ILE A 278 4.11 3.14 -9.69
CA ILE A 278 3.00 2.84 -8.78
C ILE A 278 1.87 3.89 -8.83
N GLY A 279 1.98 4.94 -9.63
CA GLY A 279 0.91 5.94 -9.76
C GLY A 279 0.87 6.97 -8.63
N LEU A 280 2.05 7.42 -8.18
CA LEU A 280 2.29 8.52 -7.23
C LEU A 280 3.14 9.61 -7.91
N GLU A 281 2.83 9.90 -9.16
CA GLU A 281 3.59 10.81 -10.05
C GLU A 281 3.77 12.21 -9.43
N ARG A 282 2.76 12.72 -8.69
CA ARG A 282 2.82 14.06 -8.07
C ARG A 282 3.86 14.17 -6.96
N PHE A 283 4.37 13.06 -6.45
CA PHE A 283 5.42 13.03 -5.42
C PHE A 283 6.82 12.81 -5.98
N SER A 284 6.95 12.52 -7.27
CA SER A 284 8.25 12.21 -7.93
C SER A 284 9.32 13.29 -7.73
N GLY A 285 8.90 14.55 -7.59
CA GLY A 285 9.78 15.71 -7.42
C GLY A 285 10.37 15.90 -6.02
N LEU A 286 10.04 15.06 -5.03
CA LEU A 286 10.57 15.20 -3.67
C LEU A 286 12.06 14.81 -3.54
N ASP A 287 12.61 14.06 -4.51
CA ASP A 287 14.00 13.59 -4.55
C ASP A 287 14.53 13.02 -3.22
N LEU A 288 14.08 11.81 -2.89
CA LEU A 288 14.48 11.08 -1.69
C LEU A 288 15.61 10.07 -1.93
N GLN A 289 16.35 10.19 -3.03
CA GLN A 289 17.30 9.14 -3.45
C GLN A 289 18.45 8.94 -2.46
N GLU A 290 19.03 10.04 -1.97
CA GLU A 290 20.12 9.99 -1.00
C GLU A 290 19.72 9.28 0.30
N GLU A 291 18.50 9.54 0.79
CA GLU A 291 17.95 8.89 1.97
C GLU A 291 17.68 7.41 1.74
N ILE A 292 17.23 7.04 0.54
CA ILE A 292 17.03 5.64 0.14
C ILE A 292 18.36 4.89 0.15
N ASP A 293 19.41 5.46 -0.43
CA ASP A 293 20.73 4.83 -0.49
C ASP A 293 21.32 4.66 0.92
N THR A 294 21.14 5.68 1.77
CA THR A 294 21.54 5.63 3.19
C THR A 294 20.78 4.54 3.95
N CYS A 295 19.46 4.43 3.73
CA CYS A 295 18.61 3.41 4.33
C CYS A 295 19.01 2.00 3.87
N ALA A 296 19.30 1.83 2.58
CA ALA A 296 19.77 0.56 2.03
C ALA A 296 21.06 0.09 2.71
N GLY A 297 22.00 1.00 3.01
CA GLY A 297 23.22 0.71 3.77
C GLY A 297 22.97 0.28 5.22
N ARG A 298 21.83 0.67 5.82
CA ARG A 298 21.45 0.41 7.22
C ARG A 298 20.30 -0.59 7.37
N LEU A 299 19.88 -1.26 6.29
CA LEU A 299 18.67 -2.08 6.25
C LEU A 299 18.61 -3.14 7.37
N SER A 300 19.74 -3.75 7.73
CA SER A 300 19.81 -4.74 8.80
C SER A 300 19.37 -4.20 10.17
N GLN A 301 19.52 -2.89 10.39
CA GLN A 301 19.12 -2.19 11.62
C GLN A 301 17.65 -1.76 11.59
N LEU A 302 17.10 -1.52 10.40
CA LEU A 302 15.76 -0.95 10.19
C LEU A 302 14.69 -2.03 9.97
N GLY A 303 15.05 -3.19 9.41
CA GLY A 303 14.10 -4.29 9.16
C GLY A 303 12.94 -3.87 8.25
N VAL A 304 11.74 -4.38 8.49
CA VAL A 304 10.53 -3.98 7.72
C VAL A 304 10.05 -2.55 8.01
N GLU A 305 10.64 -1.85 8.97
CA GLU A 305 10.36 -0.41 9.16
C GLU A 305 11.14 0.44 8.15
N CYS A 306 12.06 -0.14 7.37
CA CYS A 306 12.52 0.50 6.14
C CYS A 306 11.31 0.85 5.26
N GLY A 307 11.32 2.02 4.62
CA GLY A 307 10.10 2.58 4.01
C GLY A 307 9.37 3.58 4.89
N GLN A 308 9.82 3.80 6.13
CA GLN A 308 9.43 4.95 6.91
C GLN A 308 10.50 6.03 6.88
N ILE A 309 10.06 7.28 6.85
CA ILE A 309 10.93 8.46 6.88
C ILE A 309 10.40 9.46 7.90
N PRO A 310 11.27 10.14 8.66
CA PRO A 310 10.83 11.22 9.53
C PRO A 310 10.01 12.25 8.76
N LEU A 311 8.96 12.77 9.39
CA LEU A 311 8.17 13.86 8.82
C LEU A 311 9.06 15.08 8.51
N SER A 312 10.04 15.38 9.35
CA SER A 312 11.05 16.42 9.15
C SER A 312 11.78 16.29 7.82
N THR A 313 12.18 15.08 7.44
CA THR A 313 12.82 14.78 6.13
C THR A 313 11.88 15.11 4.98
N LEU A 314 10.61 14.67 5.05
CA LEU A 314 9.61 14.98 4.02
C LEU A 314 9.40 16.49 3.85
N LEU A 315 9.29 17.22 4.96
CA LEU A 315 9.07 18.67 4.95
C LEU A 315 10.25 19.42 4.37
N THR A 316 11.46 19.02 4.75
CA THR A 316 12.70 19.59 4.22
C THR A 316 12.77 19.42 2.70
N LYS A 317 12.45 18.22 2.21
CA LYS A 317 12.45 17.89 0.77
C LYS A 317 11.34 18.57 -0.01
N ALA A 318 10.22 18.86 0.65
CA ALA A 318 9.16 19.69 0.09
C ALA A 318 9.45 21.20 0.16
N ASN A 319 10.65 21.62 0.60
CA ASN A 319 11.03 23.02 0.84
C ASN A 319 10.10 23.77 1.82
N LEU A 320 9.46 23.04 2.73
CA LEU A 320 8.64 23.64 3.78
C LEU A 320 9.55 24.00 4.96
N LEU A 321 9.74 25.31 5.16
CA LEU A 321 10.49 25.84 6.30
C LEU A 321 9.75 25.50 7.59
N VAL A 322 10.32 24.58 8.35
CA VAL A 322 9.92 24.30 9.72
C VAL A 322 10.89 25.02 10.63
N ASP A 323 10.39 25.83 11.57
CA ASP A 323 11.26 26.44 12.59
C ASP A 323 12.00 25.33 13.34
N SER A 324 13.33 25.36 13.27
CA SER A 324 14.22 24.34 13.82
C SER A 324 14.06 24.15 15.33
N ASN A 325 13.47 25.13 16.01
CA ASN A 325 13.22 25.11 17.45
C ASN A 325 11.91 24.41 17.84
N THR A 326 10.98 24.17 16.90
CA THR A 326 9.71 23.50 17.20
C THR A 326 9.80 21.99 17.00
N GLU A 327 9.67 21.23 18.10
CA GLU A 327 9.63 19.77 18.07
C GLU A 327 8.27 19.24 17.59
N ILE A 328 7.20 19.98 17.88
CA ILE A 328 5.81 19.66 17.55
C ILE A 328 5.32 20.60 16.45
N LEU A 329 4.68 20.02 15.44
CA LEU A 329 4.10 20.70 14.29
C LEU A 329 2.58 20.69 14.41
N SER A 330 1.97 21.87 14.26
CA SER A 330 0.52 21.99 14.07
C SER A 330 0.21 21.92 12.56
N ILE A 331 -0.54 20.91 12.16
CA ILE A 331 -0.97 20.69 10.77
C ILE A 331 -2.49 20.80 10.74
N HIS A 332 -3.00 21.69 9.88
CA HIS A 332 -4.43 21.84 9.62
C HIS A 332 -4.74 21.34 8.21
N LEU A 333 -5.58 20.32 8.11
CA LEU A 333 -6.06 19.73 6.86
C LEU A 333 -7.58 19.91 6.81
N GLY A 334 -8.13 20.25 5.66
CA GLY A 334 -9.57 20.42 5.50
C GLY A 334 -9.93 21.41 4.41
N PRO A 335 -11.11 22.05 4.49
CA PRO A 335 -11.54 23.02 3.51
C PRO A 335 -10.53 24.17 3.45
N LEU A 336 -10.16 24.61 2.24
CA LEU A 336 -9.41 25.87 2.10
C LEU A 336 -10.23 26.97 2.80
N GLN A 337 -9.71 27.47 3.93
CA GLN A 337 -10.16 28.75 4.43
C GLN A 337 -9.74 29.79 3.39
N ARG A 338 -10.70 30.25 2.58
CA ARG A 338 -10.50 31.48 1.82
C ARG A 338 -10.27 32.57 2.86
N GLN A 339 -9.02 33.00 3.02
CA GLN A 339 -8.76 34.30 3.62
C GLN A 339 -9.33 35.32 2.63
N ASP A 340 -10.46 35.93 2.97
CA ASP A 340 -10.92 37.11 2.25
C ASP A 340 -9.82 38.18 2.37
N PRO A 341 -9.26 38.71 1.27
CA PRO A 341 -8.25 39.77 1.34
C PRO A 341 -8.79 41.10 1.88
N ALA A 342 -10.06 41.16 2.31
CA ALA A 342 -10.78 42.36 2.65
C ALA A 342 -10.77 42.64 4.16
N SER A 343 -9.60 42.63 4.81
CA SER A 343 -9.47 43.19 6.15
C SER A 343 -8.07 43.73 6.47
N GLN A 344 -7.43 44.39 5.51
CA GLN A 344 -6.45 45.44 5.82
C GLN A 344 -6.63 46.59 4.83
N GLY A 345 -7.40 47.60 5.27
CA GLY A 345 -7.39 48.89 4.60
C GLY A 345 -6.02 49.53 4.75
N SER A 346 -5.30 49.67 3.64
CA SER A 346 -4.31 50.74 3.49
C SER A 346 -4.11 51.02 2.01
N SER A 347 -4.64 52.17 1.63
CA SER A 347 -4.49 52.84 0.35
C SER A 347 -3.03 53.13 0.04
N HIS A 348 -2.47 52.55 -1.02
CA HIS A 348 -1.48 53.23 -1.87
C HIS A 348 -1.49 52.70 -3.31
N GLN A 349 -1.55 53.64 -4.24
CA GLN A 349 -1.42 53.48 -5.69
C GLN A 349 -0.02 53.02 -6.08
N GLY A 350 0.12 52.23 -7.17
CA GLY A 350 1.40 52.10 -7.86
C GLY A 350 1.54 50.95 -8.86
N GLY A 351 1.20 51.21 -10.13
CA GLY A 351 1.94 50.74 -11.32
C GLY A 351 1.75 49.29 -11.83
N PRO A 352 1.84 49.06 -13.16
CA PRO A 352 1.68 47.74 -13.75
C PRO A 352 2.97 46.94 -13.58
N ARG A 353 2.87 45.76 -12.96
CA ARG A 353 3.96 44.79 -12.89
C ARG A 353 3.51 43.47 -13.51
N ASP A 354 4.40 42.96 -14.35
CA ASP A 354 4.31 41.71 -15.07
C ASP A 354 3.77 40.57 -14.21
N SER A 355 2.81 39.86 -14.77
CA SER A 355 2.23 38.64 -14.23
C SER A 355 3.34 37.61 -13.92
N PRO A 356 3.53 37.19 -12.67
CA PRO A 356 4.45 36.11 -12.37
C PRO A 356 3.90 34.77 -12.85
N ASP A 357 4.81 33.92 -13.30
CA ASP A 357 4.62 32.56 -13.79
C ASP A 357 3.89 31.67 -12.74
N PRO A 358 2.76 30.99 -13.07
CA PRO A 358 1.93 30.23 -12.11
C PRO A 358 2.57 28.93 -11.59
N ARG A 359 3.87 28.71 -11.79
CA ARG A 359 4.57 27.48 -11.40
C ARG A 359 5.23 27.52 -10.02
N THR A 360 5.22 28.65 -9.32
CA THR A 360 6.00 28.81 -8.08
C THR A 360 5.20 29.17 -6.82
N ASP A 361 3.87 29.29 -6.91
CA ASP A 361 3.04 29.83 -5.82
C ASP A 361 2.30 28.77 -4.97
N TRP A 362 2.71 27.50 -5.05
CA TRP A 362 2.06 26.37 -4.36
C TRP A 362 2.54 26.20 -2.89
N MET A 363 3.30 27.15 -2.35
CA MET A 363 4.00 27.05 -1.04
C MET A 363 3.46 27.95 0.09
N GLN A 364 2.27 28.52 -0.07
CA GLN A 364 1.56 29.21 1.01
C GLN A 364 0.17 28.55 0.98
N PHE A 365 -0.29 27.81 1.99
CA PHE A 365 -0.67 28.29 3.30
C PHE A 365 -0.63 27.11 4.29
N VAL A 366 0.35 27.10 5.20
CA VAL A 366 0.20 26.45 6.50
C VAL A 366 0.23 27.59 7.50
N ASN A 367 -0.92 27.88 8.11
CA ASN A 367 -1.02 28.96 9.09
C ASN A 367 -0.31 28.49 10.37
N PHE A 368 0.88 29.01 10.64
CA PHE A 368 1.55 28.82 11.92
C PHE A 368 0.86 29.73 12.94
N SER A 369 -0.18 29.23 13.61
CA SER A 369 -0.65 29.88 14.83
C SER A 369 0.37 29.59 15.93
N ASN A 370 1.19 30.59 16.27
CA ASN A 370 1.95 30.60 17.52
C ASN A 370 0.93 30.48 18.66
N ALA A 371 0.83 29.29 19.26
CA ALA A 371 0.22 29.17 20.56
C ALA A 371 1.17 29.86 21.55
N ASN A 372 0.90 31.14 21.83
CA ASN A 372 1.36 31.74 23.07
C ASN A 372 0.74 30.92 24.20
N VAL A 373 1.56 30.11 24.84
CA VAL A 373 1.24 29.47 26.10
C VAL A 373 1.45 30.53 27.17
N ASP A 374 0.34 31.07 27.70
CA ASP A 374 0.32 31.71 29.03
C ASP A 374 0.30 30.63 30.12
#